data_AF-A0AAW4ZQM8-F1
#
_entry.id   AF-A0AAW4ZQM8-F1
#
_cell.length_a   1.000
_cell.length_b   1.000
_cell.length_c   1.000
_cell.angle_alpha   90.00
_cell.angle_beta   90.00
_cell.angle_gamma   90.00
#
_symmetry.space_group_name_H-M   'P 1'
#
loop_
_entity.id
_entity.type
_entity.pdbx_description
1 polymer ?
#
loop_
_entity_poly.entity_id
_entity_poly.type
_entity_poly.pdbx_seq_one_letter_code
_entity_poly.pdbx_strand_id
1 'polypeptide(L)' 'MFQKQHLIQLANMKMPFGKYAGRVLIDLPDEYLLWFPKIVKITLRK' A
#
# COMPACT_ATOMS: atom_id res chain seq x y z
N MET A 1 15.12 3.36 -13.42
CA MET A 1 15.40 1.99 -12.91
C MET A 1 14.86 1.87 -11.50
N PHE A 2 14.14 0.80 -11.17
CA PHE A 2 13.72 0.54 -9.79
C PHE A 2 14.92 0.06 -8.98
N GLN A 3 15.34 0.85 -7.99
CA GLN A 3 16.40 0.50 -7.06
C GLN A 3 15.83 -0.40 -5.97
N LYS A 4 16.60 -1.36 -5.45
CA LYS A 4 16.17 -2.25 -4.34
C LYS A 4 15.63 -1.47 -3.13
N GLN A 5 16.18 -0.28 -2.88
CA GLN A 5 15.75 0.62 -1.80
C GLN A 5 14.29 1.08 -1.95
N HIS A 6 13.78 1.28 -3.17
CA HIS A 6 12.40 1.69 -3.37
C HIS A 6 11.40 0.61 -2.94
N LEU A 7 11.74 -0.67 -3.16
CA LEU A 7 10.89 -1.79 -2.72
C LEU A 7 10.86 -1.89 -1.19
N ILE A 8 12.00 -1.66 -0.54
CA ILE A 8 12.11 -1.66 0.92
C ILE A 8 11.29 -0.49 1.51
N GLN A 9 11.38 0.69 0.91
CA GLN A 9 10.59 1.84 1.33
C GLN A 9 9.09 1.60 1.16
N LEU A 10 8.67 0.98 0.05
CA LEU A 10 7.28 0.63 -0.20
C LEU A 10 6.78 -0.40 0.83
N ALA A 11 7.55 -1.45 1.10
CA ALA A 11 7.18 -2.50 2.05
C ALA A 11 7.03 -1.97 3.50
N ASN A 12 7.88 -1.03 3.88
CA ASN A 12 7.82 -0.36 5.20
C ASN A 12 6.85 0.83 5.24
N MET A 13 6.23 1.19 4.11
CA MET A 13 5.29 2.29 4.07
C MET A 13 4.05 1.93 4.89
N LYS A 14 3.65 2.84 5.77
CA LYS A 14 2.42 2.69 6.54
C LYS A 14 1.23 3.06 5.66
N MET A 15 0.16 2.29 5.78
CA MET A 15 -1.07 2.57 5.08
C MET A 15 -1.67 3.89 5.61
N PRO A 16 -1.95 4.90 4.77
CA PRO A 16 -2.40 6.21 5.25
C PRO A 16 -3.92 6.28 5.53
N PHE A 17 -4.70 5.28 5.09
CA PHE A 17 -6.16 5.36 5.08
C PHE A 17 -6.83 3.97 5.17
N GLY A 18 -8.10 3.95 5.55
CA GLY A 18 -8.93 2.74 5.61
C GLY A 18 -8.82 1.97 6.93
N LYS A 19 -9.30 0.72 6.93
CA LYS A 19 -9.37 -0.15 8.13
C LYS A 19 -7.99 -0.52 8.69
N TYR A 20 -6.97 -0.54 7.84
CA TYR A 20 -5.58 -0.89 8.19
C TYR A 20 -4.67 0.33 8.30
N ALA A 21 -5.22 1.54 8.45
CA ALA A 21 -4.45 2.76 8.63
C ALA A 21 -3.42 2.60 9.77
N GLY A 22 -2.17 2.99 9.51
CA GLY A 22 -1.06 2.89 10.46
C GLY A 22 -0.31 1.56 10.47
N ARG A 23 -0.81 0.50 9.80
CA ARG A 23 -0.07 -0.76 9.60
C ARG A 23 0.84 -0.69 8.39
N VAL A 24 1.94 -1.45 8.40
CA VAL A 24 2.85 -1.56 7.24
C VAL A 24 2.19 -2.34 6.12
N LEU A 25 2.47 -1.98 4.87
CA LEU A 25 1.82 -2.60 3.70
C LEU A 25 1.99 -4.12 3.63
N ILE A 26 3.11 -4.64 4.15
CA ILE A 26 3.42 -6.07 4.16
C ILE A 26 2.58 -6.90 5.15
N ASP A 27 2.03 -6.28 6.20
CA ASP A 27 1.21 -6.96 7.22
C ASP A 27 -0.27 -7.07 6.81
N LEU A 28 -0.63 -6.66 5.61
CA LEU A 28 -2.01 -6.71 5.16
C LEU A 28 -2.38 -8.08 4.60
N PRO A 29 -3.65 -8.50 4.78
CA PRO A 29 -4.15 -9.71 4.16
C PRO A 29 -4.03 -9.65 2.63
N ASP A 30 -3.72 -10.79 2.00
CA ASP A 30 -3.57 -10.93 0.54
C ASP A 30 -4.77 -10.40 -0.24
N GLU A 31 -5.98 -10.65 0.26
CA GLU A 31 -7.23 -10.13 -0.33
C GLU A 31 -7.19 -8.60 -0.40
N TYR A 32 -6.76 -7.93 0.67
CA TYR A 32 -6.71 -6.47 0.70
C TYR A 32 -5.68 -5.91 -0.29
N LEU A 33 -4.54 -6.58 -0.44
CA LEU A 33 -3.54 -6.24 -1.45
C LEU A 33 -4.09 -6.37 -2.88
N LEU A 34 -4.94 -7.36 -3.14
CA LEU A 34 -5.63 -7.54 -4.42
C LEU A 34 -6.58 -6.38 -4.76
N TRP A 35 -7.23 -5.81 -3.74
CA TRP A 35 -8.14 -4.65 -3.90
C TRP A 35 -7.42 -3.30 -3.81
N PHE A 36 -6.17 -3.27 -3.32
CA PHE A 36 -5.39 -2.04 -3.12
C PHE A 36 -5.28 -1.17 -4.39
N PRO A 37 -5.00 -1.69 -5.60
CA PRO A 37 -4.94 -0.87 -6.81
C PRO A 37 -6.26 -0.16 -7.13
N LYS A 38 -7.40 -0.78 -6.82
CA LYS A 38 -8.73 -0.17 -7.04
C LYS A 38 -8.96 0.97 -6.05
N ILE A 39 -8.61 0.78 -4.77
CA ILE A 39 -8.73 1.79 -3.72
C ILE A 39 -7.84 3.00 -4.03
N VAL A 40 -6.55 2.76 -4.32
CA VAL A 40 -5.59 3.82 -4.63
C VAL A 40 -6.00 4.63 -5.87
N LYS A 41 -6.54 3.96 -6.91
CA LYS A 41 -7.00 4.63 -8.13
C LYS A 41 -8.22 5.53 -7.88
N ILE A 42 -9.09 5.18 -6.95
CA ILE A 42 -10.21 6.04 -6.53
C ILE A 42 -9.69 7.28 -5.80
N THR A 43 -8.68 7.12 -4.95
CA THR A 43 -8.07 8.22 -4.19
C THR A 43 -7.24 9.17 -5.08
N LEU A 44 -6.45 8.64 -6.03
CA LEU A 44 -5.64 9.45 -6.95
C LEU A 44 -6.45 10.16 -8.05
N ARG A 45 -7.75 9.85 -8.17
CA ARG A 45 -8.68 10.53 -9.09
C ARG A 45 -9.46 11.68 -8.44
N LYS A 46 -9.14 12.03 -7.19
CA LYS A 46 -9.66 13.22 -6.52
C LYS A 46 -8.59 14.29 -6.40
#